data_AF-A0AAP3V0E8-F1
#
_entry.id   AF-A0AAP3V0E8-F1
#
_cell.length_a   1.000
_cell.length_b   1.000
_cell.length_c   1.000
_cell.angle_alpha   90.00
_cell.angle_beta   90.00
_cell.angle_gamma   90.00
#
_symmetry.space_group_name_H-M   'P 1'
#
loop_
_entity.id
_entity.type
_entity.pdbx_description
1 polymer ?
#
loop_
_entity_poly.entity_id
_entity_poly.type
_entity_poly.pdbx_seq_one_letter_code
_entity_poly.pdbx_strand_id
1 'polypeptide(L)'
;FPAIPPGGTVPSYVSSANLGEPADYIQLIEDWMNKRRPIRFIFTSQGLKINLAVSIEIFNYKEVAGRPGDFEYELELKEYVFYAAKKVTLKTKSTTAGTAKTTTKKEPAKRPDERAKSKTVAVKSGDTLMKIAKRELGDGGRWKEIQKLNGLTDAQLKTLKIGSVLKLPG
;
A
#
# COMPACT_ATOMS: atom_id res chain seq x y z
N PHE A 1 46.46 -13.75 7.44
CA PHE A 1 46.11 -12.51 6.73
C PHE A 1 46.12 -12.80 5.24
N PRO A 2 45.00 -12.65 4.50
CA PRO A 2 45.02 -12.89 3.07
C PRO A 2 45.79 -11.76 2.38
N ALA A 3 46.66 -12.12 1.45
CA ALA A 3 47.50 -11.19 0.70
C ALA A 3 46.65 -10.38 -0.29
N ILE A 4 46.82 -9.06 -0.28
CA ILE A 4 46.16 -8.14 -1.21
C ILE A 4 47.00 -8.10 -2.50
N PRO A 5 46.43 -8.40 -3.68
CA PRO A 5 47.17 -8.32 -4.94
C PRO A 5 47.49 -6.85 -5.30
N PRO A 6 48.67 -6.56 -5.88
CA PRO A 6 49.07 -5.20 -6.23
C PRO A 6 48.21 -4.71 -7.40
N GLY A 7 47.30 -3.78 -7.12
CA GLY A 7 46.40 -3.17 -8.11
C GLY A 7 44.90 -3.52 -7.95
N GLY A 8 44.53 -4.38 -7.00
CA GLY A 8 43.13 -4.66 -6.70
C GLY A 8 42.54 -3.61 -5.76
N THR A 9 41.43 -2.98 -6.16
CA THR A 9 40.57 -2.27 -5.22
C THR A 9 40.13 -3.27 -4.15
N VAL A 10 40.40 -2.96 -2.87
CA VAL A 10 39.80 -3.74 -1.79
C VAL A 10 38.28 -3.59 -1.92
N PRO A 11 37.50 -4.67 -2.08
CA PRO A 11 36.06 -4.55 -1.90
C PRO A 11 35.87 -3.99 -0.49
N SER A 12 35.07 -2.93 -0.38
CA SER A 12 34.77 -2.29 0.90
C SER A 12 34.05 -3.31 1.77
N TYR A 13 34.80 -4.03 2.62
CA TYR A 13 34.27 -5.05 3.51
C TYR A 13 33.83 -4.40 4.81
N VAL A 14 32.59 -4.66 5.21
CA VAL A 14 32.08 -4.22 6.51
C VAL A 14 32.43 -5.30 7.53
N SER A 15 33.54 -5.12 8.26
CA SER A 15 33.80 -5.93 9.46
C SER A 15 33.22 -5.22 10.67
N SER A 16 32.04 -5.64 11.12
CA SER A 16 31.51 -5.24 12.43
C SER A 16 31.63 -6.41 13.42
N ALA A 17 31.74 -6.12 14.71
CA ALA A 17 31.98 -7.14 15.73
C ALA A 17 30.79 -8.10 15.95
N ASN A 18 29.62 -7.79 15.38
CA ASN A 18 28.39 -8.58 15.50
C ASN A 18 27.74 -8.76 14.12
N LEU A 19 28.46 -9.36 13.15
CA LEU A 19 27.81 -9.86 11.94
C LEU A 19 27.17 -11.22 12.25
N GLY A 20 25.87 -11.34 11.96
CA GLY A 20 25.18 -12.63 11.97
C GLY A 20 25.60 -13.50 10.79
N GLU A 21 24.96 -14.66 10.65
CA GLU A 21 25.22 -15.51 9.50
C GLU A 21 24.65 -14.85 8.23
N PRO A 22 25.28 -15.02 7.05
CA PRO A 22 24.75 -14.48 5.79
C PRO A 22 23.29 -14.85 5.53
N ALA A 23 22.88 -16.06 5.95
CA ALA A 23 21.50 -16.54 5.85
C ALA A 23 20.50 -15.68 6.64
N ASP A 24 20.88 -15.17 7.80
CA ASP A 24 20.02 -14.30 8.62
C ASP A 24 19.69 -13.00 7.87
N TYR A 25 20.68 -12.45 7.15
CA TYR A 25 20.50 -11.24 6.35
C TYR A 25 19.60 -11.47 5.14
N ILE A 26 19.73 -12.62 4.47
CA ILE A 26 18.84 -13.00 3.36
C ILE A 26 17.40 -13.06 3.84
N GLN A 27 17.14 -13.74 4.96
CA GLN A 27 15.80 -13.82 5.55
C GLN A 27 15.27 -12.45 5.98
N LEU A 28 16.12 -11.59 6.54
CA LEU A 28 15.74 -10.24 6.93
C LEU A 28 15.29 -9.40 5.71
N ILE A 29 16.03 -9.50 4.60
CA ILE A 29 15.72 -8.76 3.37
C ILE A 29 14.44 -9.32 2.72
N GLU A 30 14.27 -10.64 2.69
CA GLU A 30 13.03 -11.29 2.23
C GLU A 30 11.82 -10.84 3.06
N ASP A 31 11.96 -10.78 4.38
CA ASP A 31 10.90 -10.32 5.28
C ASP A 31 10.51 -8.86 5.01
N TRP A 32 11.49 -8.00 4.78
CA TRP A 32 11.25 -6.59 4.43
C TRP A 32 10.55 -6.43 3.09
N MET A 33 10.94 -7.22 2.09
CA MET A 33 10.28 -7.29 0.78
C MET A 33 8.82 -7.76 0.94
N ASN A 34 8.60 -8.90 1.61
CA ASN A 34 7.28 -9.52 1.77
C ASN A 34 6.31 -8.62 2.55
N LYS A 35 6.81 -7.92 3.58
CA LYS A 35 6.01 -6.99 4.38
C LYS A 35 5.78 -5.65 3.68
N ARG A 36 6.43 -5.39 2.53
CA ARG A 36 6.40 -4.11 1.79
C ARG A 36 6.57 -2.90 2.70
N ARG A 37 7.45 -3.03 3.71
CA ARG A 37 7.69 -1.99 4.70
C ARG A 37 8.70 -0.99 4.15
N PRO A 38 8.45 0.32 4.28
CA PRO A 38 9.45 1.31 3.92
C PRO A 38 10.64 1.19 4.88
N ILE A 39 11.82 0.96 4.33
CA ILE A 39 13.09 0.90 5.06
C ILE A 39 13.93 2.14 4.73
N ARG A 40 14.88 2.50 5.60
CA ARG A 40 15.77 3.63 5.35
C ARG A 40 17.07 3.14 4.75
N PHE A 41 17.32 3.51 3.50
CA PHE A 41 18.56 3.23 2.79
C PHE A 41 19.56 4.36 3.00
N ILE A 42 20.66 4.04 3.68
CA ILE A 42 21.77 4.95 3.92
C ILE A 42 22.99 4.40 3.21
N PHE A 43 23.45 5.09 2.18
CA PHE A 43 24.67 4.73 1.46
C PHE A 43 25.64 5.90 1.55
N THR A 44 26.85 5.63 2.04
CA THR A 44 27.92 6.63 2.15
C THR A 44 29.15 6.09 1.44
N SER A 45 29.48 6.70 0.31
CA SER A 45 30.70 6.44 -0.45
C SER A 45 31.45 7.75 -0.68
N GLN A 46 32.63 7.69 -1.29
CA GLN A 46 33.53 8.82 -1.57
C GLN A 46 32.78 9.91 -2.37
N GLY A 47 32.22 10.89 -1.64
CA GLY A 47 31.45 12.02 -2.20
C GLY A 47 29.95 11.77 -2.41
N LEU A 48 29.44 10.54 -2.24
CA LEU A 48 28.02 10.22 -2.44
C LEU A 48 27.37 9.77 -1.13
N LYS A 49 26.47 10.60 -0.60
CA LYS A 49 25.66 10.29 0.58
C LYS A 49 24.19 10.23 0.22
N ILE A 50 23.65 9.01 0.15
CA ILE A 50 22.23 8.74 -0.09
C ILE A 50 21.58 8.45 1.26
N ASN A 51 20.42 9.05 1.50
CA ASN A 51 19.65 8.84 2.72
C ASN A 51 18.16 8.92 2.39
N LEU A 52 17.63 7.82 1.86
CA LEU A 52 16.28 7.75 1.29
C LEU A 52 15.44 6.71 2.03
N ALA A 53 14.13 6.93 2.10
CA ALA A 53 13.22 5.83 2.40
C ALA A 53 12.92 5.07 1.11
N VAL A 54 13.02 3.75 1.16
CA VAL A 54 12.85 2.89 -0.01
C VAL A 54 12.00 1.66 0.32
N SER A 55 11.37 1.08 -0.68
CA SER A 55 10.86 -0.29 -0.67
C SER A 55 11.78 -1.20 -1.49
N ILE A 56 11.84 -2.47 -1.10
CA ILE A 56 12.53 -3.50 -1.88
C ILE A 56 11.51 -4.09 -2.86
N GLU A 57 11.77 -3.97 -4.15
CA GLU A 57 10.88 -4.50 -5.21
C GLU A 57 11.33 -5.88 -5.68
N ILE A 58 12.63 -6.08 -5.83
CA ILE A 58 13.24 -7.34 -6.29
C ILE A 58 14.48 -7.64 -5.44
N PHE A 59 14.65 -8.91 -5.05
CA PHE A 59 15.79 -9.43 -4.33
C PHE A 59 16.05 -10.84 -4.84
N ASN A 60 17.12 -10.98 -5.61
CA ASN A 60 17.59 -12.26 -6.13
C ASN A 60 18.92 -12.57 -5.45
N TYR A 61 19.14 -13.83 -5.06
CA TYR A 61 20.42 -14.27 -4.52
C TYR A 61 20.81 -15.64 -5.07
N LYS A 62 22.11 -15.91 -5.11
CA LYS A 62 22.69 -17.19 -5.50
C LYS A 62 23.90 -17.48 -4.61
N GLU A 63 24.08 -18.75 -4.26
CA GLU A 63 25.27 -19.22 -3.58
C GLU A 63 26.37 -19.48 -4.61
N VAL A 64 27.59 -18.99 -4.35
CA VAL A 64 28.72 -19.20 -5.25
C VAL A 64 29.43 -20.50 -4.87
N ALA A 65 29.50 -21.45 -5.80
CA ALA A 65 30.18 -22.72 -5.58
C ALA A 65 31.70 -22.52 -5.43
N GLY A 66 32.27 -23.04 -4.33
CA GLY A 66 33.71 -23.00 -4.07
C GLY A 66 34.09 -22.63 -2.64
N ARG A 67 33.19 -21.95 -1.92
CA ARG A 67 33.30 -21.72 -0.48
C ARG A 67 31.89 -21.62 0.12
N PRO A 68 31.46 -22.59 0.95
CA PRO A 68 30.14 -22.54 1.59
C PRO A 68 29.99 -21.24 2.39
N GLY A 69 28.89 -20.51 2.18
CA GLY A 69 28.59 -19.27 2.91
C GLY A 69 28.84 -17.95 2.15
N ASP A 70 29.36 -17.99 0.93
CA ASP A 70 29.49 -16.81 0.07
C ASP A 70 28.24 -16.68 -0.84
N PHE A 71 27.48 -15.59 -0.67
CA PHE A 71 26.27 -15.29 -1.44
C PHE A 71 26.44 -14.04 -2.30
N GLU A 72 26.11 -14.16 -3.58
CA GLU A 72 25.93 -13.02 -4.48
C GLU A 72 24.45 -12.66 -4.54
N TYR A 73 24.14 -11.37 -4.50
CA TYR A 73 22.76 -10.89 -4.56
C TYR A 73 22.61 -9.67 -5.47
N GLU A 74 21.40 -9.53 -5.99
CA GLU A 74 20.93 -8.39 -6.77
C GLU A 74 19.68 -7.82 -6.07
N LEU A 75 19.66 -6.51 -5.89
CA LEU A 75 18.64 -5.81 -5.10
C LEU A 75 18.12 -4.59 -5.87
N GLU A 76 16.83 -4.57 -6.15
CA GLU A 76 16.14 -3.41 -6.73
C GLU A 76 15.36 -2.66 -5.66
N LEU A 77 15.64 -1.36 -5.56
CA LEU A 77 15.05 -0.45 -4.58
C LEU A 77 14.21 0.61 -5.28
N LYS A 78 13.07 0.94 -4.69
CA LYS A 78 12.21 2.03 -5.15
C LYS A 78 12.06 3.07 -4.07
N GLU A 79 12.19 4.35 -4.44
CA GLU A 79 12.01 5.44 -3.49
C GLU A 79 10.57 5.46 -2.95
N TYR A 80 10.47 5.48 -1.62
CA TYR A 80 9.21 5.54 -0.90
C TYR A 80 8.95 6.96 -0.42
N VAL A 81 7.97 7.62 -1.03
CA VAL A 81 7.51 8.95 -0.60
C VAL A 81 6.41 8.79 0.46
N PHE A 82 6.70 9.22 1.69
CA PHE A 82 5.71 9.26 2.75
C PHE A 82 4.61 10.28 2.42
N TYR A 83 3.42 9.79 2.09
CA TYR A 83 2.25 10.62 1.91
C TYR A 83 1.66 10.94 3.29
N ALA A 84 1.87 12.16 3.77
CA ALA A 84 1.11 12.71 4.88
C ALA A 84 0.11 13.72 4.32
N ALA A 85 -1.15 13.65 4.77
CA ALA A 85 -2.10 14.71 4.48
C ALA A 85 -1.57 16.00 5.12
N LYS A 86 -1.20 16.98 4.29
CA LYS A 86 -0.82 18.31 4.77
C LYS A 86 -2.07 18.93 5.38
N LYS A 87 -2.17 18.94 6.72
CA LYS A 87 -3.28 19.62 7.40
C LYS A 87 -3.18 21.11 7.11
N VAL A 88 -4.16 21.64 6.39
CA VAL A 88 -4.34 23.08 6.25
C VAL A 88 -4.72 23.61 7.63
N THR A 89 -3.85 24.43 8.24
CA THR A 89 -4.16 25.14 9.48
C THR A 89 -5.14 26.26 9.14
N LEU A 90 -6.42 25.96 9.16
CA LEU A 90 -7.46 26.96 9.21
C LEU A 90 -7.37 27.64 10.58
N LYS A 91 -6.90 28.90 10.63
CA LYS A 91 -7.11 29.78 11.78
C LYS A 91 -8.58 30.17 11.83
N THR A 92 -9.43 29.27 12.29
CA THR A 92 -10.80 29.60 12.69
C THR A 92 -10.79 29.96 14.17
N LYS A 93 -11.02 31.24 14.47
CA LYS A 93 -11.38 31.71 15.81
C LYS A 93 -12.66 30.99 16.24
N SER A 94 -12.59 30.12 17.25
CA SER A 94 -13.78 29.69 18.00
C SER A 94 -13.35 29.18 19.39
N THR A 95 -13.59 30.06 20.35
CA THR A 95 -14.05 29.89 21.74
C THR A 95 -14.18 28.44 22.28
N THR A 96 -13.50 28.21 23.42
CA THR A 96 -13.83 27.34 24.60
C THR A 96 -15.17 26.59 24.58
N ALA A 97 -15.36 25.35 25.04
CA ALA A 97 -14.59 24.30 25.73
C ALA A 97 -15.36 22.98 25.42
N GLY A 98 -14.76 21.81 25.20
CA GLY A 98 -13.96 21.04 26.15
C GLY A 98 -14.83 20.06 26.95
N THR A 99 -15.14 18.87 26.42
CA THR A 99 -15.18 17.59 27.17
C THR A 99 -15.03 16.43 26.18
N ALA A 100 -14.05 15.59 26.48
CA ALA A 100 -13.60 14.45 25.68
C ALA A 100 -14.08 13.12 26.30
N LYS A 101 -14.30 12.10 25.46
CA LYS A 101 -13.78 10.70 25.53
C LYS A 101 -14.63 9.76 24.66
N THR A 102 -14.05 9.21 23.57
CA THR A 102 -13.58 7.80 23.37
C THR A 102 -14.75 6.80 23.31
N THR A 103 -15.00 5.97 22.29
CA THR A 103 -14.16 5.02 21.54
C THR A 103 -14.95 4.48 20.32
N THR A 104 -14.38 4.41 19.11
CA THR A 104 -14.42 3.19 18.26
C THR A 104 -13.52 3.30 17.03
N LYS A 105 -12.46 2.50 17.08
CA LYS A 105 -11.69 1.84 16.01
C LYS A 105 -12.46 1.60 14.69
N LYS A 106 -12.03 2.19 13.57
CA LYS A 106 -11.74 1.48 12.29
C LYS A 106 -11.17 2.41 11.19
N GLU A 107 -10.06 1.94 10.63
CA GLU A 107 -9.54 2.11 9.26
C GLU A 107 -9.17 3.52 8.74
N PRO A 108 -7.91 3.75 8.33
CA PRO A 108 -7.52 5.01 7.70
C PRO A 108 -8.15 5.13 6.30
N ALA A 109 -8.88 6.22 6.09
CA ALA A 109 -9.52 6.55 4.82
C ALA A 109 -8.48 6.67 3.68
N LYS A 110 -8.75 5.93 2.60
CA LYS A 110 -8.03 5.92 1.32
C LYS A 110 -7.89 7.32 0.72
N ARG A 111 -6.72 7.57 0.13
CA ARG A 111 -6.41 8.69 -0.79
C ARG A 111 -7.50 8.86 -1.87
N PRO A 112 -7.67 10.07 -2.45
CA PRO A 112 -8.51 10.25 -3.63
C PRO A 112 -7.90 9.44 -4.78
N ASP A 113 -8.58 8.37 -5.15
CA ASP A 113 -8.35 7.57 -6.33
C ASP A 113 -8.85 8.39 -7.54
N GLU A 114 -8.02 8.57 -8.56
CA GLU A 114 -8.38 9.25 -9.82
C GLU A 114 -9.26 8.35 -10.73
N ARG A 115 -9.77 7.24 -10.19
CA ARG A 115 -10.86 6.47 -10.77
C ARG A 115 -12.16 7.27 -10.71
N ALA A 116 -12.84 7.37 -11.84
CA ALA A 116 -14.21 7.88 -11.96
C ALA A 116 -15.06 7.39 -10.77
N LYS A 117 -15.45 8.32 -9.90
CA LYS A 117 -16.19 8.02 -8.68
C LYS A 117 -17.49 7.34 -9.06
N SER A 118 -17.60 6.04 -8.77
CA SER A 118 -18.84 5.30 -8.97
C SER A 118 -19.92 5.92 -8.08
N LYS A 119 -20.98 6.44 -8.69
CA LYS A 119 -22.15 6.93 -7.95
C LYS A 119 -22.75 5.77 -7.20
N THR A 120 -23.14 6.00 -5.95
CA THR A 120 -23.65 4.94 -5.08
C THR A 120 -24.91 5.43 -4.39
N VAL A 121 -25.93 4.58 -4.29
CA VAL A 121 -27.27 4.98 -3.84
C VAL A 121 -27.80 3.99 -2.81
N ALA A 122 -28.35 4.51 -1.72
CA ALA A 122 -29.00 3.70 -0.69
C ALA A 122 -30.42 3.32 -1.14
N VAL A 123 -30.76 2.04 -1.00
CA VAL A 123 -32.10 1.49 -1.24
C VAL A 123 -33.03 1.97 -0.14
N LYS A 124 -34.15 2.62 -0.51
CA LYS A 124 -35.21 3.00 0.44
C LYS A 124 -36.33 1.97 0.43
N SER A 125 -37.19 2.00 1.45
CA SER A 125 -38.37 1.13 1.51
C SER A 125 -39.28 1.36 0.29
N GLY A 126 -39.63 0.29 -0.42
CA GLY A 126 -40.46 0.35 -1.63
C GLY A 126 -39.72 0.72 -2.93
N ASP A 127 -38.40 0.93 -2.88
CA ASP A 127 -37.58 1.10 -4.07
C ASP A 127 -37.33 -0.26 -4.76
N THR A 128 -37.45 -0.26 -6.09
CA THR A 128 -37.01 -1.37 -6.94
C THR A 128 -35.80 -0.95 -7.74
N LEU A 129 -35.00 -1.93 -8.16
CA LEU A 129 -33.80 -1.71 -8.97
C LEU A 129 -34.08 -0.88 -10.24
N MET A 130 -35.23 -1.10 -10.88
CA MET A 130 -35.70 -0.31 -12.02
C MET A 130 -36.01 1.16 -11.66
N LYS A 131 -36.66 1.40 -10.51
CA LYS A 131 -36.94 2.78 -10.03
C LYS A 131 -35.65 3.53 -9.71
N ILE A 132 -34.68 2.85 -9.09
CA ILE A 132 -33.35 3.40 -8.80
C ILE A 132 -32.61 3.71 -10.11
N ALA A 133 -32.60 2.77 -11.06
CA ALA A 133 -31.99 2.99 -12.37
C ALA A 133 -32.60 4.21 -13.09
N LYS A 134 -33.94 4.30 -13.14
CA LYS A 134 -34.64 5.44 -13.75
C LYS A 134 -34.34 6.77 -13.06
N ARG A 135 -34.24 6.78 -11.72
CA ARG A 135 -33.97 8.00 -10.94
C ARG A 135 -32.54 8.49 -11.10
N GLU A 136 -31.58 7.58 -11.16
CA GLU A 136 -30.16 7.91 -11.04
C GLU A 136 -29.41 7.89 -12.38
N LEU A 137 -29.87 7.06 -13.32
CA LEU A 137 -29.32 6.92 -14.67
C LEU A 137 -30.27 7.48 -15.76
N GLY A 138 -31.49 7.89 -15.40
CA GLY A 138 -32.52 8.34 -16.34
C GLY A 138 -33.22 7.21 -17.10
N ASP A 139 -32.59 6.04 -17.20
CA ASP A 139 -33.11 4.86 -17.90
C ASP A 139 -33.39 3.71 -16.92
N GLY A 140 -34.68 3.35 -16.85
CA GLY A 140 -35.14 2.23 -16.03
C GLY A 140 -34.65 0.87 -16.51
N GLY A 141 -34.21 0.73 -17.77
CA GLY A 141 -33.68 -0.50 -18.37
C GLY A 141 -32.26 -0.86 -17.91
N ARG A 142 -31.49 0.10 -17.40
CA ARG A 142 -30.11 -0.10 -16.92
C ARG A 142 -30.02 -0.81 -15.55
N TRP A 143 -31.14 -1.31 -15.02
CA TRP A 143 -31.14 -2.10 -13.78
C TRP A 143 -30.30 -3.36 -13.88
N LYS A 144 -30.17 -3.97 -15.08
CA LYS A 144 -29.32 -5.15 -15.31
C LYS A 144 -27.84 -4.84 -15.10
N GLU A 145 -27.41 -3.63 -15.46
CA GLU A 145 -26.03 -3.18 -15.24
C GLU A 145 -25.76 -3.00 -13.75
N ILE A 146 -26.71 -2.40 -13.02
CA ILE A 146 -26.63 -2.25 -11.55
C ILE A 146 -26.60 -3.64 -10.88
N GLN A 147 -27.44 -4.57 -11.33
CA GLN A 147 -27.45 -5.96 -10.84
C GLN A 147 -26.07 -6.62 -11.02
N LYS A 148 -25.51 -6.57 -12.24
CA LYS A 148 -24.21 -7.16 -12.56
C LYS A 148 -23.08 -6.49 -11.77
N LEU A 149 -23.11 -5.16 -11.64
CA LEU A 149 -22.08 -4.38 -10.94
C LEU A 149 -22.04 -4.70 -9.44
N ASN A 150 -23.20 -5.02 -8.84
CA ASN A 150 -23.32 -5.34 -7.42
C ASN A 150 -23.42 -6.85 -7.14
N GLY A 151 -23.34 -7.70 -8.16
CA GLY A 151 -23.42 -9.16 -8.02
C GLY A 151 -24.74 -9.65 -7.41
N LEU A 152 -25.86 -8.97 -7.69
CA LEU A 152 -27.15 -9.31 -7.08
C LEU A 152 -27.81 -10.50 -7.79
N THR A 153 -28.28 -11.45 -6.99
CA THR A 153 -29.05 -12.62 -7.47
C THR A 153 -30.52 -12.26 -7.72
N ASP A 154 -31.20 -13.01 -8.60
CA ASP A 154 -32.62 -12.75 -8.93
C ASP A 154 -33.56 -12.83 -7.72
N ALA A 155 -33.18 -13.58 -6.68
CA ALA A 155 -33.89 -13.60 -5.41
C ALA A 155 -33.80 -12.26 -4.65
N GLN A 156 -32.62 -11.62 -4.69
CA GLN A 156 -32.36 -10.31 -4.08
C GLN A 156 -32.97 -9.15 -4.87
N LEU A 157 -33.33 -9.37 -6.14
CA LEU A 157 -34.06 -8.37 -6.94
C LEU A 157 -35.50 -8.18 -6.45
N LYS A 158 -36.15 -9.27 -6.02
CA LYS A 158 -37.49 -9.24 -5.44
C LYS A 158 -37.49 -8.71 -4.01
N THR A 159 -36.38 -8.90 -3.29
CA THR A 159 -36.21 -8.52 -1.88
C THR A 159 -34.94 -7.68 -1.69
N LEU A 160 -34.97 -6.46 -2.24
CA LEU A 160 -33.90 -5.50 -2.01
C LEU A 160 -33.87 -5.11 -0.53
N LYS A 161 -32.78 -5.45 0.17
CA LYS A 161 -32.59 -5.10 1.58
C LYS A 161 -32.55 -3.58 1.74
N ILE A 162 -33.54 -3.03 2.43
CA ILE A 162 -33.66 -1.60 2.73
C ILE A 162 -32.40 -1.15 3.49
N GLY A 163 -31.82 -0.02 3.07
CA GLY A 163 -30.55 0.49 3.60
C GLY A 163 -29.30 -0.06 2.92
N SER A 164 -29.43 -1.04 2.00
CA SER A 164 -28.29 -1.50 1.20
C SER A 164 -27.82 -0.43 0.23
N VAL A 165 -26.51 -0.38 0.02
CA VAL A 165 -25.85 0.64 -0.79
C VAL A 165 -25.47 0.01 -2.14
N LEU A 166 -26.08 0.49 -3.23
CA LEU A 166 -25.89 -0.01 -4.59
C LEU A 166 -24.96 0.90 -5.38
N LYS A 167 -23.93 0.32 -5.99
CA LYS A 167 -23.07 1.00 -6.95
C LYS A 167 -23.82 1.18 -8.26
N LEU A 168 -23.63 2.31 -8.91
CA LEU A 168 -24.21 2.62 -10.20
C LEU A 168 -23.13 2.65 -11.29
N PRO A 169 -23.43 2.14 -12.49
CA PRO A 169 -22.58 2.33 -13.65
C PRO A 169 -22.52 3.83 -14.02
N GLY A 170 -21.40 4.23 -14.61
CA GLY A 170 -21.23 5.56 -15.21
C GLY A 170 -22.01 5.70 -16.51
#